data_AF-A0A379WCS4-F1
#
_entry.id   AF-A0A379WCS4-F1
#
_cell.length_a   1.000
_cell.length_b   1.000
_cell.length_c   1.000
_cell.angle_alpha   90.00
_cell.angle_beta   90.00
_cell.angle_gamma   90.00
#
_symmetry.space_group_name_H-M   'P 1'
#
loop_
_entity.id
_entity.type
_entity.pdbx_description
1 polymer ?
#
loop_
_entity_poly.entity_id
_entity_poly.type
_entity_poly.pdbx_seq_one_letter_code
_entity_poly.pdbx_strand_id
1 'polypeptide(L)'
;MITGLIKANIPTRIAFTVSSKIDSRTILDQGGAESLLGMGDMLYSGPNSTMPVRVHGAFVRDQEVHAVVQDWKARVVRNMWMALPPTAKAKVAVAVLTAAKN
;
A
#
# COMPACT_ATOMS: atom_id res chain seq x y z
N MET A 1 4.82 -9.68 -17.90
CA MET A 1 4.03 -10.85 -18.34
C MET A 1 3.34 -11.44 -17.11
N ILE A 2 2.01 -11.56 -17.13
CA ILE A 2 1.27 -12.28 -16.07
C ILE A 2 1.09 -13.72 -16.54
N THR A 3 1.59 -14.69 -15.77
CA THR A 3 1.54 -16.11 -16.14
C THR A 3 0.20 -16.75 -15.77
N GLY A 4 -0.15 -17.87 -16.41
CA GLY A 4 -1.42 -18.57 -16.18
C GLY A 4 -1.62 -19.04 -14.72
N LEU A 5 -0.54 -19.46 -14.05
CA LEU A 5 -0.60 -19.88 -12.64
C LEU A 5 -0.94 -18.74 -11.68
N ILE A 6 -0.49 -17.52 -11.97
CA ILE A 6 -0.81 -16.34 -11.17
C ILE A 6 -2.29 -16.00 -11.33
N LYS A 7 -2.80 -16.03 -12.57
CA LYS A 7 -4.22 -15.73 -12.86
C LYS A 7 -5.19 -16.73 -12.25
N ALA A 8 -4.76 -17.97 -12.06
CA ALA A 8 -5.58 -19.03 -11.46
C ALA A 8 -5.80 -18.83 -9.95
N ASN A 9 -4.86 -18.19 -9.25
CA ASN A 9 -4.88 -18.06 -7.79
C ASN A 9 -5.22 -16.65 -7.29
N ILE A 10 -5.20 -15.65 -8.16
CA ILE A 10 -5.54 -14.26 -7.83
C ILE A 10 -6.73 -13.83 -8.70
N PRO A 11 -7.98 -14.07 -8.24
CA PRO A 11 -9.18 -13.80 -9.02
C PRO A 11 -9.57 -12.31 -9.04
N THR A 12 -9.12 -11.54 -8.05
CA THR A 12 -9.37 -10.09 -7.98
C THR A 12 -8.30 -9.33 -8.74
N ARG A 13 -8.72 -8.43 -9.63
CA ARG A 13 -7.80 -7.74 -10.54
C ARG A 13 -8.13 -6.26 -10.63
N ILE A 14 -7.09 -5.43 -10.72
CA ILE A 14 -7.19 -4.00 -10.92
C ILE A 14 -6.29 -3.65 -12.10
N ALA A 15 -6.82 -2.89 -13.06
CA ALA A 15 -6.04 -2.33 -14.16
C ALA A 15 -6.23 -0.81 -14.20
N PHE A 16 -5.12 -0.08 -14.14
CA PHE A 16 -5.05 1.34 -14.52
C PHE A 16 -4.90 1.46 -16.04
N THR A 17 -4.82 2.68 -16.54
CA THR A 17 -4.60 2.92 -17.98
C THR A 17 -3.40 2.14 -18.50
N VAL A 18 -3.63 1.35 -19.56
CA VAL A 18 -2.61 0.56 -20.25
C VAL A 18 -2.47 1.00 -21.70
N SER A 19 -1.33 0.67 -22.32
CA SER A 19 -1.02 1.10 -23.68
C SER A 19 -1.79 0.33 -24.77
N SER A 20 -2.27 -0.87 -24.48
CA SER A 20 -2.92 -1.71 -25.50
C SER A 20 -4.02 -2.62 -24.95
N LYS A 21 -4.94 -3.01 -25.83
CA LYS A 21 -5.99 -4.00 -25.55
C LYS A 21 -5.42 -5.37 -25.18
N ILE A 22 -4.22 -5.70 -25.65
CA ILE A 22 -3.53 -6.96 -25.32
C ILE A 22 -3.08 -6.94 -23.86
N ASP A 23 -2.57 -5.79 -23.38
CA ASP A 23 -2.20 -5.60 -21.99
C ASP A 23 -3.43 -5.64 -21.08
N SER A 24 -4.54 -5.01 -21.51
CA SER A 24 -5.82 -5.07 -20.80
C SER A 24 -6.27 -6.52 -20.62
N ARG A 25 -6.24 -7.34 -21.68
CA ARG A 25 -6.59 -8.77 -21.60
C ARG A 25 -5.61 -9.57 -20.75
N THR A 26 -4.34 -9.20 -20.74
CA THR A 26 -3.34 -9.88 -19.90
C THR A 26 -3.66 -9.69 -18.42
N ILE A 27 -4.19 -8.51 -18.03
CA ILE A 27 -4.53 -8.17 -16.65
C ILE A 27 -5.94 -8.62 -16.28
N LEU A 28 -6.96 -8.25 -17.06
CA LEU A 28 -8.38 -8.44 -16.70
C LEU A 28 -9.02 -9.65 -17.38
N ASP A 29 -8.31 -10.36 -18.25
CA ASP A 29 -8.87 -11.34 -19.21
C ASP A 29 -9.84 -10.71 -20.24
N GLN A 30 -10.05 -9.39 -20.20
CA GLN A 30 -10.88 -8.63 -21.13
C GLN A 30 -10.29 -7.27 -21.51
N GLY A 31 -10.82 -6.64 -22.56
CA GLY A 31 -10.46 -5.27 -22.96
C GLY A 31 -11.15 -4.21 -22.09
N GLY A 32 -10.67 -2.97 -22.18
CA GLY A 32 -11.28 -1.78 -21.59
C GLY A 32 -10.28 -0.88 -20.84
N ALA A 33 -9.17 -1.42 -20.33
CA ALA A 33 -8.19 -0.63 -19.59
C ALA A 33 -7.39 0.32 -20.50
N GLU A 34 -7.32 0.03 -21.80
CA GLU A 34 -6.67 0.88 -22.80
C GLU A 34 -7.42 2.19 -23.07
N SER A 35 -8.68 2.28 -22.66
CA SER A 35 -9.55 3.44 -22.86
C SER A 35 -9.72 4.29 -21.60
N LEU A 36 -8.97 3.99 -20.54
CA LEU A 36 -9.00 4.75 -19.28
C LEU A 36 -8.28 6.09 -19.41
N LEU A 37 -8.73 7.09 -18.65
CA LEU A 37 -8.30 8.49 -18.78
C LEU A 37 -6.95 8.79 -18.12
N GLY A 38 -6.37 7.84 -17.37
CA GLY A 38 -5.16 8.04 -16.58
C GLY A 38 -5.46 8.64 -15.22
N MET A 39 -4.41 9.17 -14.57
CA MET A 39 -4.52 9.95 -13.32
C MET A 39 -5.36 9.28 -12.20
N GLY A 40 -5.28 7.94 -12.09
CA GLY A 40 -6.01 7.17 -11.08
C GLY A 40 -7.30 6.50 -11.56
N ASP A 41 -7.73 6.72 -12.79
CA ASP A 41 -8.84 5.97 -13.41
C ASP A 41 -8.47 4.49 -13.58
N MET A 42 -9.36 3.59 -13.14
CA MET A 42 -9.09 2.15 -13.10
C MET A 42 -10.35 1.30 -13.33
N LEU A 43 -10.11 0.05 -13.74
CA LEU A 43 -11.09 -1.02 -13.79
C LEU A 43 -10.81 -2.04 -12.68
N TYR A 44 -11.83 -2.32 -11.87
CA TYR A 44 -11.80 -3.31 -10.80
C TYR A 44 -12.65 -4.54 -11.16
N SER A 45 -12.03 -5.72 -11.18
CA SER A 45 -12.72 -7.01 -11.36
C SER A 45 -12.66 -7.80 -10.06
N GLY A 46 -13.81 -7.94 -9.39
CA GLY A 46 -13.95 -8.77 -8.20
C GLY A 46 -14.00 -10.26 -8.52
N PRO A 47 -13.87 -11.14 -7.51
CA PRO A 47 -13.81 -12.59 -7.71
C PRO A 47 -15.12 -13.20 -8.23
N ASN A 48 -16.25 -12.52 -8.00
CA ASN A 48 -17.59 -12.98 -8.40
C ASN A 48 -18.21 -12.10 -9.50
N SER A 49 -17.44 -11.18 -10.08
CA SER A 49 -17.94 -10.28 -11.12
C SER A 49 -17.33 -10.63 -12.46
N THR A 50 -18.19 -10.91 -13.43
CA THR A 50 -17.78 -11.16 -14.83
C THR A 50 -17.44 -9.88 -15.58
N MET A 51 -17.91 -8.71 -15.07
CA MET A 51 -17.61 -7.41 -15.65
C MET A 51 -16.85 -6.53 -14.65
N PRO A 52 -15.77 -5.86 -15.07
CA PRO A 52 -15.07 -4.92 -14.24
C PRO A 52 -15.86 -3.63 -14.08
N VAL A 53 -15.78 -3.06 -12.88
CA VAL A 53 -16.38 -1.78 -12.51
C VAL A 53 -15.35 -0.69 -12.70
N ARG A 54 -15.73 0.42 -13.32
CA ARG A 54 -14.87 1.60 -13.43
C ARG A 54 -14.86 2.38 -12.12
N VAL A 55 -13.66 2.69 -11.63
CA VAL A 55 -13.43 3.36 -10.35
C VAL A 55 -12.41 4.47 -10.55
N HIS A 56 -12.61 5.60 -9.86
CA HIS A 56 -11.63 6.67 -9.79
C HIS A 56 -10.83 6.50 -8.50
N GLY A 57 -9.53 6.26 -8.63
CA GLY A 57 -8.61 6.08 -7.52
C GLY A 57 -8.51 7.33 -6.66
N ALA A 58 -8.42 7.15 -5.34
CA ALA A 58 -8.12 8.25 -4.43
C ALA A 58 -6.70 8.74 -4.66
N PHE A 59 -6.55 10.06 -4.83
CA PHE A 59 -5.24 10.68 -4.91
C PHE A 59 -4.68 10.88 -3.50
N VAL A 60 -3.44 10.42 -3.28
CA VAL A 60 -2.68 10.68 -2.06
C VAL A 60 -1.34 11.27 -2.45
N ARG A 61 -0.96 12.37 -1.80
CA ARG A 61 0.34 13.01 -2.03
C ARG A 61 1.40 12.31 -1.22
N ASP A 62 2.64 12.35 -1.71
CA ASP A 62 3.78 11.78 -0.99
C ASP A 62 3.91 12.35 0.42
N GLN A 63 3.63 13.65 0.62
CA GLN A 63 3.69 14.28 1.95
C GLN A 63 2.68 13.66 2.93
N GLU A 64 1.50 13.27 2.45
CA GLU A 64 0.48 12.62 3.28
C GLU A 64 0.92 11.23 3.70
N VAL A 65 1.56 10.47 2.78
CA VAL A 65 2.16 9.17 3.09
C VAL A 65 3.26 9.33 4.15
N HIS A 66 4.15 10.32 3.99
CA HIS A 66 5.21 10.57 4.96
C HIS A 66 4.67 10.95 6.34
N ALA A 67 3.64 11.79 6.40
CA ALA A 67 3.00 12.17 7.66
C ALA A 67 2.42 10.93 8.40
N VAL A 68 1.70 10.07 7.67
CA VAL A 68 1.14 8.83 8.25
C VAL A 68 2.24 7.89 8.72
N VAL A 69 3.31 7.71 7.93
CA VAL A 69 4.44 6.86 8.31
C VAL A 69 5.13 7.37 9.58
N GLN A 70 5.32 8.68 9.73
CA GLN A 70 5.92 9.26 10.93
C GLN A 70 5.03 9.06 12.17
N ASP A 71 3.72 9.27 12.04
CA ASP A 71 2.77 9.00 13.13
C ASP A 71 2.82 7.53 13.57
N TRP A 72 2.84 6.59 12.63
CA TRP A 72 2.95 5.16 12.94
C TRP A 72 4.26 4.80 13.62
N LYS A 73 5.40 5.36 13.17
CA LYS A 73 6.70 5.15 13.82
C LYS A 73 6.70 5.64 15.27
N ALA A 74 6.13 6.82 15.52
CA ALA A 74 6.03 7.37 16.88
C ALA A 74 5.18 6.47 17.80
N ARG A 75 4.09 5.91 17.30
CA ARG A 75 3.25 4.94 18.04
C ARG A 75 4.01 3.66 18.36
N VAL A 76 4.78 3.12 17.41
CA VAL A 76 5.58 1.91 17.63
C VAL A 76 6.64 2.14 18.70
N VAL A 77 7.41 3.23 18.62
CA VAL A 77 8.42 3.57 19.65
C VAL A 77 7.77 3.72 21.02
N ARG A 78 6.61 4.37 21.10
CA ARG A 78 5.84 4.49 22.36
C ARG A 78 5.42 3.11 22.88
N ASN A 79 4.88 2.25 22.03
CA ASN A 79 4.43 0.91 22.42
C ASN A 79 5.59 0.02 22.86
N MET A 80 6.72 0.05 22.14
CA MET A 80 7.93 -0.66 22.54
C MET A 80 8.45 -0.14 23.88
N TRP A 81 8.49 1.18 24.07
CA TRP A 81 8.86 1.77 25.36
C TRP A 81 7.96 1.27 26.48
N MET A 82 6.64 1.26 26.28
CA MET A 82 5.69 0.76 27.30
C MET A 82 5.92 -0.72 27.64
N ALA A 83 6.25 -1.55 26.65
CA ALA A 83 6.49 -2.99 26.82
C ALA A 83 7.83 -3.34 27.50
N LEU A 84 8.75 -2.38 27.68
CA LEU A 84 10.02 -2.65 28.35
C LEU A 84 9.84 -2.89 29.87
N PRO A 85 10.58 -3.86 30.45
CA PRO A 85 10.61 -4.05 31.90
C PRO A 85 11.21 -2.80 32.59
N PRO A 86 10.82 -2.52 33.86
CA PRO A 86 11.25 -1.31 34.58
C PRO A 86 12.77 -1.13 34.63
N THR A 87 13.52 -2.23 34.71
CA THR A 87 15.00 -2.23 34.73
C THR A 87 15.62 -1.76 33.42
N ALA A 88 15.02 -2.07 32.27
CA ALA A 88 15.48 -1.59 30.97
C ALA A 88 15.16 -0.10 30.78
N LYS A 89 13.97 0.35 31.19
CA LYS A 89 13.58 1.77 31.16
C LYS A 89 14.53 2.64 31.99
N ALA A 90 14.89 2.17 33.19
CA ALA A 90 15.83 2.87 34.07
C ALA A 90 17.23 3.01 33.44
N LYS A 91 17.74 1.95 32.80
CA LYS A 91 19.04 1.99 32.08
C LYS A 91 19.03 3.01 30.95
N VAL A 92 17.97 3.05 30.15
CA VAL A 92 17.84 4.04 29.05
C VAL A 92 17.75 5.46 29.60
N ALA A 93 16.99 5.68 30.67
CA ALA A 93 16.88 7.01 31.30
C ALA A 93 18.23 7.52 31.84
N VAL A 94 19.00 6.66 32.51
CA VAL A 94 20.35 7.00 33.00
C VAL A 94 21.30 7.31 31.84
N ALA A 95 21.27 6.51 30.76
CA ALA A 95 22.10 6.76 29.58
C ALA A 95 21.79 8.12 28.93
N VAL A 96 20.51 8.48 28.78
CA VAL A 96 20.09 9.78 28.22
C VAL A 96 20.50 10.93 29.12
N LEU A 97 20.31 10.81 30.44
CA LEU A 97 20.70 11.84 31.42
C LEU A 97 22.23 12.04 31.49
N THR A 98 23.01 11.00 31.19
CA THR A 98 24.47 11.08 31.17
C THR A 98 24.97 11.72 29.87
N ALA A 99 24.34 11.39 28.74
CA ALA A 99 24.64 11.99 27.44
C ALA A 99 24.27 13.49 27.36
N ALA A 100 23.22 13.93 28.07
CA ALA A 100 22.79 15.34 28.08
C ALA A 100 23.63 16.25 29.00
N LYS A 101 24.53 15.68 29.82
CA LYS A 101 25.41 16.43 30.73
C LYS A 101 26.80 16.73 30.14
N ASN A 102 27.10 16.22 28.96
CA ASN A 102 28.30 16.49 28.17
C ASN A 102 27.93 17.26 26.91
#